data_AF-A0A845R737-F1
#
_entry.id   AF-A0A845R737-F1
#
_cell.length_a   1.000
_cell.length_b   1.000
_cell.length_c   1.000
_cell.angle_alpha   90.00
_cell.angle_beta   90.00
_cell.angle_gamma   90.00
#
_symmetry.space_group_name_H-M   'P 1'
#
loop_
_entity.id
_entity.type
_entity.pdbx_description
1 polymer ?
#
loop_
_entity_poly.entity_id
_entity_poly.type
_entity_poly.pdbx_seq_one_letter_code
_entity_poly.pdbx_strand_id
1 'polypeptide(L)'
;MFRKNPWLYVLFGIYPLSIFELGLSNISTIKQVLLLIIITSILISVGYYFNFLNIFKSLIVVLFVITPYVIGKLYGNGVFNT
;
A
#
# COMPACT_ATOMS: atom_id res chain seq x y z
N MET A 1 -0.38 17.64 23.58
CA MET A 1 0.94 17.35 22.98
C MET A 1 0.85 15.98 22.31
N PHE A 2 0.44 15.94 21.03
CA PHE A 2 0.34 14.66 20.30
C PHE A 2 1.76 14.12 20.11
N ARG A 3 2.11 13.05 20.83
CA ARG A 3 3.33 12.28 20.60
C ARG A 3 3.19 11.71 19.18
N LYS A 4 3.78 12.39 18.19
CA LYS A 4 3.82 11.92 16.79
C LYS A 4 4.64 10.63 16.80
N ASN A 5 3.96 9.48 16.87
CA ASN A 5 4.62 8.19 16.74
C ASN A 5 5.28 8.17 15.35
N PRO A 6 6.62 8.18 15.23
CA PRO A 6 7.31 8.28 13.95
C PRO A 6 6.95 7.10 13.03
N TRP A 7 6.59 5.97 13.63
CA TRP A 7 6.05 4.78 12.96
C TRP A 7 4.78 5.04 12.16
N LEU A 8 3.88 5.92 12.63
CA LEU A 8 2.69 6.34 11.88
C LEU A 8 3.09 7.11 10.62
N TYR A 9 4.16 7.92 10.68
CA TYR A 9 4.67 8.65 9.51
C TYR A 9 5.34 7.74 8.49
N VAL A 10 6.04 6.69 8.95
CA VAL A 10 6.64 5.67 8.08
C VAL A 10 5.56 4.82 7.41
N LEU A 11 4.53 4.40 8.16
CA LEU A 11 3.41 3.60 7.66
C LEU A 11 2.45 4.36 6.75
N PHE A 12 2.27 5.66 6.94
CA PHE A 12 1.32 6.47 6.14
C PHE A 12 1.99 7.40 5.12
N GLY A 13 3.26 7.72 5.26
CA GLY A 13 3.98 8.63 4.36
C GLY A 13 4.85 7.92 3.32
N ILE A 14 5.68 6.97 3.75
CA ILE A 14 6.63 6.28 2.85
C ILE A 14 5.94 5.15 2.08
N TYR A 15 5.11 4.40 2.80
CA TYR A 15 4.49 3.19 2.27
C TYR A 15 3.55 3.43 1.06
N PRO A 16 2.63 4.42 1.05
CA PRO A 16 1.79 4.67 -0.12
C PRO A 16 2.58 5.16 -1.33
N LEU A 17 3.66 5.93 -1.12
CA LEU A 17 4.52 6.44 -2.18
C LEU A 17 5.26 5.29 -2.89
N SER A 18 5.86 4.37 -2.12
CA SER A 18 6.55 3.22 -2.69
C SER A 18 5.64 2.32 -3.51
N ILE A 19 4.36 2.21 -3.13
CA ILE A 19 3.36 1.44 -3.89
C ILE A 19 2.92 2.19 -5.15
N PHE A 20 2.81 3.52 -5.10
CA PHE A 20 2.56 4.34 -6.27
C PHE A 20 3.71 4.23 -7.29
N GLU A 21 4.97 4.32 -6.83
CA GLU A 21 6.16 4.11 -7.67
C GLU A 21 6.22 2.69 -8.25
N LEU A 22 5.78 1.67 -7.50
CA LEU A 22 5.63 0.31 -8.02
C LEU A 22 4.65 0.28 -9.20
N GLY A 23 3.55 1.04 -9.14
CA GLY A 23 2.60 1.21 -10.25
C GLY A 23 3.22 1.87 -11.48
N LEU A 24 4.12 2.84 -11.28
CA LEU A 24 4.87 3.51 -12.35
C LEU A 24 6.02 2.67 -12.93
N SER A 25 6.47 1.64 -12.20
CA SER A 25 7.64 0.88 -12.60
C SER A 25 7.44 0.08 -13.90
N ASN A 26 8.53 -0.11 -14.64
CA ASN A 26 8.57 -0.96 -15.84
C ASN A 26 8.60 -2.47 -15.53
N ILE A 27 8.36 -2.87 -14.29
CA ILE A 27 8.30 -4.27 -13.87
C ILE A 27 7.05 -4.93 -14.49
N SER A 28 7.13 -6.22 -14.82
CA SER A 28 5.96 -6.94 -15.31
C SER A 28 4.81 -6.90 -14.30
N THR A 29 3.58 -6.67 -14.79
CA THR A 29 2.38 -6.54 -13.94
C THR A 29 2.19 -7.74 -13.01
N ILE A 30 2.54 -8.95 -13.45
CA ILE A 30 2.49 -10.17 -12.62
C ILE A 30 3.39 -10.05 -11.38
N LYS A 31 4.64 -9.56 -11.56
CA LYS A 31 5.58 -9.37 -10.45
C LYS A 31 5.12 -8.24 -9.51
N GLN A 32 4.52 -7.18 -10.06
CA GLN A 32 3.93 -6.09 -9.26
C GLN A 32 2.80 -6.61 -8.37
N VAL A 33 1.88 -7.41 -8.92
CA VAL A 33 0.78 -8.03 -8.17
C VAL A 33 1.29 -8.98 -7.09
N LEU A 34 2.32 -9.78 -7.40
CA LEU A 34 2.93 -10.67 -6.41
C LEU A 34 3.52 -9.90 -5.22
N LEU A 35 4.22 -8.78 -5.48
CA LEU A 35 4.72 -7.89 -4.43
C LEU A 35 3.58 -7.31 -3.58
N LEU A 36 2.49 -6.84 -4.20
CA LEU A 36 1.33 -6.33 -3.46
C LEU A 36 0.70 -7.39 -2.54
N ILE A 37 0.60 -8.64 -3.00
CA ILE A 37 0.06 -9.75 -2.20
C ILE A 37 0.96 -10.03 -0.99
N ILE A 38 2.28 -10.05 -1.19
CA ILE A 38 3.24 -10.28 -0.10
C ILE A 38 3.12 -9.17 0.94
N ILE A 39 3.14 -7.91 0.49
CA ILE A 39 3.10 -6.75 1.38
C ILE A 39 1.77 -6.68 2.15
N THR A 40 0.63 -6.86 1.46
CA THR A 40 -0.69 -6.91 2.12
C THR A 40 -0.78 -8.03 3.14
N SER A 41 -0.25 -9.21 2.82
CA SER A 41 -0.24 -10.36 3.73
C SER A 41 0.59 -10.09 4.98
N ILE A 42 1.77 -9.45 4.84
CA ILE A 42 2.61 -9.07 5.99
C ILE A 42 1.87 -8.07 6.89
N LEU A 43 1.29 -7.01 6.31
CA LEU A 43 0.57 -6.00 7.09
C LEU A 43 -0.63 -6.58 7.85
N ILE A 44 -1.40 -7.44 7.19
CA ILE A 44 -2.55 -8.11 7.82
C ILE A 44 -2.08 -9.04 8.92
N SER A 45 -1.04 -9.85 8.67
CA SER A 45 -0.48 -10.78 9.65
C SER A 45 0.04 -10.06 10.89
N VAL A 46 0.79 -8.97 10.70
CA VAL A 46 1.29 -8.13 11.80
C VAL A 46 0.11 -7.50 12.56
N GLY A 47 -0.90 -7.01 11.86
CA GLY A 47 -2.05 -6.39 12.51
C GLY A 47 -2.92 -7.39 13.31
N TYR A 48 -3.01 -8.65 12.88
CA TYR A 48 -3.60 -9.73 13.67
C TYR A 48 -2.72 -10.13 14.84
N TYR A 49 -1.39 -10.18 14.67
CA TYR A 49 -0.45 -10.49 15.75
C TYR A 49 -0.57 -9.51 16.93
N PHE A 50 -0.75 -8.21 16.66
CA PHE A 50 -0.98 -7.20 17.69
C PHE A 50 -2.46 -7.05 18.10
N ASN A 51 -3.35 -7.94 17.63
CA ASN A 51 -4.78 -7.91 17.88
C ASN A 51 -5.46 -6.56 17.55
N PHE A 52 -4.86 -5.81 16.61
CA PHE A 52 -5.30 -4.47 16.23
C PHE A 52 -6.31 -4.50 15.07
N LEU A 53 -6.29 -5.57 14.28
CA LEU A 53 -7.16 -5.77 13.12
C LEU A 53 -8.38 -6.64 13.42
N ASN A 54 -9.46 -6.33 12.72
CA ASN A 54 -10.64 -7.17 12.53
C ASN A 54 -10.89 -7.31 11.02
N ILE A 55 -11.91 -8.08 10.62
CA ILE A 55 -12.24 -8.29 9.19
C ILE A 55 -12.39 -6.96 8.43
N PHE A 56 -13.10 -5.98 9.02
CA PHE A 56 -13.36 -4.69 8.39
C PHE A 56 -12.10 -3.83 8.25
N LYS A 57 -11.26 -3.79 9.28
CA LYS A 57 -9.97 -3.08 9.23
C LYS A 57 -8.99 -3.74 8.26
N SER A 58 -9.07 -5.06 8.10
CA SER A 58 -8.24 -5.80 7.13
C SER A 58 -8.58 -5.38 5.70
N LEU A 59 -9.86 -5.18 5.38
CA LEU A 59 -10.30 -4.64 4.09
C LEU A 59 -9.77 -3.22 3.86
N ILE A 60 -9.78 -2.38 4.91
CA ILE A 60 -9.21 -1.02 4.82
C ILE A 60 -7.72 -1.08 4.51
N VAL A 61 -6.97 -2.00 5.15
CA VAL A 61 -5.54 -2.21 4.84
C VAL A 61 -5.37 -2.57 3.36
N VAL A 62 -6.17 -3.51 2.83
CA VAL A 62 -6.10 -3.91 1.41
C VAL A 62 -6.37 -2.72 0.49
N LEU A 63 -7.41 -1.93 0.75
CA LEU A 63 -7.71 -0.72 -0.04
C LEU A 63 -6.55 0.28 0.03
N PHE A 64 -5.98 0.47 1.22
CA PHE A 64 -4.85 1.38 1.42
C PHE A 64 -3.60 0.96 0.63
N VAL A 65 -3.45 -0.33 0.30
CA VAL A 65 -2.38 -0.83 -0.58
C VAL A 65 -2.76 -0.72 -2.05
N ILE A 66 -3.96 -1.14 -2.43
CA ILE A 66 -4.37 -1.22 -3.83
C ILE A 66 -4.57 0.16 -4.46
N THR A 67 -5.15 1.11 -3.72
CA THR A 67 -5.45 2.45 -4.24
C THR A 67 -4.21 3.17 -4.78
N PRO A 68 -3.11 3.37 -4.02
CA PRO A 68 -1.92 4.02 -4.56
C PRO A 68 -1.30 3.28 -5.75
N TYR A 69 -1.37 1.94 -5.78
CA TYR A 69 -0.87 1.14 -6.90
C TYR A 69 -1.65 1.39 -8.19
N VAL A 70 -2.98 1.35 -8.10
CA VAL A 70 -3.86 1.58 -9.26
C VAL A 70 -3.67 3.00 -9.79
N ILE A 71 -3.59 3.99 -8.91
CA ILE A 71 -3.32 5.38 -9.29
C ILE A 71 -1.96 5.48 -10.00
N GLY A 72 -0.91 4.88 -9.44
CA GLY A 72 0.42 4.86 -10.07
C GLY A 72 0.42 4.19 -11.44
N LYS A 73 -0.29 3.07 -11.60
CA LYS A 73 -0.38 2.36 -12.88
C LYS A 73 -1.14 3.16 -13.94
N LEU A 74 -2.23 3.80 -13.57
CA LEU A 74 -3.01 4.66 -14.47
C LEU A 74 -2.23 5.92 -14.85
N TYR A 75 -1.49 6.51 -13.91
CA TYR A 75 -0.59 7.63 -14.18
C TYR A 75 0.53 7.23 -15.15
N GLY A 76 1.19 6.09 -14.92
CA GLY A 76 2.23 5.55 -15.82
C GLY A 76 1.72 5.21 -17.21
N ASN A 77 0.45 4.82 -17.33
CA ASN A 77 -0.23 4.60 -18.61
C ASN A 77 -0.72 5.89 -19.28
N GLY A 78 -0.46 7.07 -18.70
CA GLY A 78 -0.86 8.36 -19.27
C GLY A 78 -2.34 8.70 -19.15
N VAL A 79 -3.13 7.94 -18.38
CA VAL A 79 -4.57 8.20 -18.17
C VAL A 79 -4.81 9.50 -17.40
N PHE A 80 -3.84 9.89 -16.56
CA PHE A 80 -3.87 11.12 -15.77
C PHE A 80 -2.83 12.16 -16.22
N ASN A 81 -2.15 11.95 -17.35
CA ASN A 81 -1.26 12.95 -17.95
C ASN A 81 -2.10 13.98 -18.71
N THR A 82 -2.57 15.01 -18.01
CA THR A 82 -3.00 16.29 -18.60
C THR A 82 -2.05 17.38 -18.18
#